data_AF-A0A4Q3RIU6-F1
#
_entry.id   AF-A0A4Q3RIU6-F1
#
_cell.length_a   1.000
_cell.length_b   1.000
_cell.length_c   1.000
_cell.angle_alpha   90.00
_cell.angle_beta   90.00
_cell.angle_gamma   90.00
#
_symmetry.space_group_name_H-M   'P 1'
#
loop_
_entity.id
_entity.type
_entity.pdbx_description
1 polymer ?
#
loop_
_entity_poly.entity_id
_entity_poly.type
_entity_poly.pdbx_seq_one_letter_code
_entity_poly.pdbx_strand_id
1 'polypeptide(L)'
;MQTYLKTKPAWTQFFLFLGMAFGLFVIATLIAATMILPKMTGISIAELQNSQNWDLTNPNYRTYMRGMVLTQFLFLFAIPSLIFSYFSDPHPMRYLGLKAPHNSLYWILGILVIVVAYPLVEYLGYLNQKIPIGGGAERWMKGMEE
;
A
#
# COMPACT_ATOMS: atom_id res chain seq x y z
N MET A 1 16.09 16.29 28.63
CA MET A 1 14.79 16.62 28.00
C MET A 1 14.32 15.42 27.20
N GLN A 2 13.19 14.82 27.57
CA GLN A 2 12.61 13.68 26.84
C GLN A 2 11.80 14.21 25.64
N THR A 3 12.49 14.44 24.52
CA THR A 3 11.88 15.03 23.32
C THR A 3 11.29 13.99 22.36
N TYR A 4 11.68 12.71 22.49
CA TYR A 4 11.30 11.66 21.55
C TYR A 4 9.89 11.11 21.79
N LEU A 5 9.19 10.74 20.71
CA LEU A 5 7.83 10.16 20.78
C LEU A 5 7.78 8.85 21.58
N LYS A 6 8.88 8.10 21.60
CA LYS A 6 8.99 6.83 22.33
C LYS A 6 8.77 6.93 23.83
N THR A 7 8.92 8.12 24.42
CA THR A 7 8.67 8.33 25.86
C THR A 7 7.20 8.64 26.18
N LYS A 8 6.36 8.84 25.16
CA LYS A 8 4.91 9.04 25.32
C LYS A 8 4.19 7.70 25.52
N PRO A 9 2.95 7.68 26.06
CA PRO A 9 2.16 6.46 26.14
C PRO A 9 1.97 5.78 24.78
N ALA A 10 1.94 4.45 24.76
CA ALA A 10 1.84 3.66 23.53
C ALA A 10 0.59 4.02 22.69
N TRP A 11 -0.54 4.35 23.32
CA TRP A 11 -1.74 4.80 22.64
C TRP A 11 -1.54 6.12 21.89
N THR A 12 -0.84 7.08 22.49
CA THR A 12 -0.52 8.35 21.85
C THR A 12 0.38 8.13 20.64
N GLN A 13 1.38 7.25 20.77
CA GLN A 13 2.26 6.86 19.67
C GLN A 13 1.47 6.24 18.51
N PHE A 14 0.55 5.32 18.83
CA PHE A 14 -0.30 4.64 17.85
C PHE A 14 -1.18 5.61 17.08
N PHE A 15 -1.92 6.49 17.76
CA PHE A 15 -2.81 7.45 17.09
C PHE A 15 -2.04 8.50 16.28
N LEU A 16 -0.86 8.94 16.76
CA LEU A 16 0.00 9.84 15.99
C LEU A 16 0.51 9.17 14.72
N PHE A 17 0.96 7.92 14.82
CA PHE A 17 1.38 7.15 13.66
C PHE A 17 0.25 6.96 12.67
N LEU A 18 -0.93 6.54 13.15
CA LEU A 18 -2.10 6.28 12.31
C LEU A 18 -2.57 7.56 11.60
N GLY A 19 -2.67 8.67 12.33
CA GLY A 19 -3.05 9.97 11.77
C GLY A 19 -2.04 10.48 10.74
N MET A 20 -0.74 10.32 11.02
CA MET A 20 0.32 10.67 10.07
C MET A 20 0.26 9.80 8.81
N ALA A 21 0.16 8.48 8.96
CA ALA A 21 0.12 7.55 7.83
C ALA A 21 -1.11 7.80 6.96
N PHE A 22 -2.28 7.95 7.57
CA PHE A 22 -3.51 8.22 6.83
C PHE A 22 -3.49 9.60 6.15
N GLY A 23 -3.01 10.63 6.84
CA GLY A 23 -2.89 11.98 6.26
C GLY A 23 -1.94 12.01 5.07
N LEU A 24 -0.76 11.39 5.20
CA LEU A 24 0.21 11.29 4.10
C LEU A 24 -0.36 10.48 2.94
N PHE A 25 -1.01 9.35 3.22
CA PHE A 25 -1.66 8.52 2.21
C PHE A 25 -2.71 9.30 1.41
N VAL A 26 -3.66 9.96 2.08
CA VAL A 26 -4.73 10.71 1.40
C VAL A 26 -4.16 11.84 0.56
N ILE A 27 -3.27 12.66 1.12
CA ILE A 27 -2.68 13.80 0.40
C ILE A 27 -1.88 13.32 -0.81
N ALA A 28 -1.00 12.33 -0.62
CA ALA A 28 -0.13 11.85 -1.69
C ALA A 28 -0.91 11.15 -2.80
N THR A 29 -1.92 10.34 -2.46
CA THR A 29 -2.76 9.68 -3.46
C THR A 29 -3.59 10.68 -4.25
N LEU A 30 -4.15 11.71 -3.62
CA LEU A 30 -4.85 12.79 -4.33
C LEU A 30 -3.93 13.54 -5.29
N ILE A 31 -2.74 13.93 -4.83
CA ILE A 31 -1.75 14.61 -5.68
C ILE A 31 -1.30 13.69 -6.83
N ALA A 32 -1.01 12.42 -6.55
CA ALA A 32 -0.60 11.47 -7.57
C ALA A 32 -1.68 11.26 -8.62
N ALA A 33 -2.93 11.03 -8.18
CA ALA A 33 -4.04 10.70 -9.05
C ALA A 33 -4.54 11.88 -9.89
N THR A 34 -4.44 13.12 -9.38
CA THR A 34 -4.98 14.33 -10.04
C THR A 34 -3.91 15.17 -10.75
N MET A 35 -2.66 15.16 -10.27
CA MET A 35 -1.62 16.05 -10.80
C MET A 35 -0.46 15.29 -11.45
N ILE A 36 0.12 14.30 -10.77
CA ILE A 36 1.38 13.68 -11.24
C ILE A 36 1.10 12.70 -12.37
N LEU A 37 0.27 11.68 -12.12
CA LEU A 37 0.04 10.59 -13.08
C LEU A 37 -0.73 11.04 -14.33
N PRO A 38 -1.76 11.90 -14.26
CA PRO A 38 -2.39 12.43 -15.47
C PRO A 38 -1.42 13.22 -16.35
N LYS A 39 -0.53 14.03 -15.76
CA LYS A 39 0.49 14.76 -16.52
C LYS A 39 1.51 13.84 -17.19
N MET A 40 1.80 12.69 -16.60
CA MET A 40 2.74 11.72 -17.15
C MET A 40 2.12 10.80 -18.21
N THR A 41 0.84 10.43 -18.05
CA THR A 41 0.19 9.37 -18.82
C THR A 41 -0.89 9.87 -19.78
N GLY A 42 -1.37 11.10 -19.58
CA GLY A 42 -2.50 11.69 -20.32
C GLY A 42 -3.88 11.20 -19.86
N ILE A 43 -3.96 10.28 -18.90
CA ILE A 43 -5.21 9.66 -18.46
C ILE A 43 -5.80 10.47 -17.30
N SER A 44 -7.06 10.89 -17.45
CA SER A 44 -7.78 11.58 -16.39
C SER A 44 -8.31 10.63 -15.33
N ILE A 45 -8.50 11.12 -14.10
CA ILE A 45 -9.09 10.30 -13.02
C ILE A 45 -10.54 9.89 -13.33
N ALA A 46 -11.26 10.71 -14.12
CA ALA A 46 -12.64 10.44 -14.53
C ALA A 46 -12.73 9.21 -15.45
N GLU A 47 -11.77 9.05 -16.37
CA GLU A 47 -11.68 7.87 -17.24
C GLU A 47 -11.48 6.57 -16.46
N LEU A 48 -10.89 6.64 -15.27
CA LEU A 48 -10.59 5.48 -14.42
C LEU A 48 -11.75 5.07 -13.51
N GLN A 49 -12.76 5.91 -13.33
CA GLN A 49 -13.94 5.58 -12.53
C GLN A 49 -14.75 4.45 -13.16
N ASN A 50 -14.72 4.32 -14.48
CA ASN A 50 -15.36 3.21 -15.18
C ASN A 50 -14.34 2.12 -15.52
N SER A 51 -14.42 0.99 -14.81
CA SER A 51 -13.55 -0.17 -15.02
C SER A 51 -13.67 -0.79 -16.41
N GLN A 52 -14.78 -0.57 -17.12
CA GLN A 52 -14.96 -1.05 -18.50
C GLN A 52 -14.04 -0.35 -19.50
N ASN A 53 -13.56 0.85 -19.18
CA ASN A 53 -12.67 1.63 -20.04
C ASN A 53 -11.18 1.33 -19.77
N TRP A 54 -10.86 0.34 -18.93
CA TRP A 54 -9.49 0.04 -18.57
C TRP A 54 -8.81 -0.79 -19.67
N ASP A 55 -8.09 -0.10 -20.55
CA ASP A 55 -7.27 -0.75 -21.56
C ASP A 55 -5.87 -1.08 -21.01
N LEU A 56 -5.72 -2.31 -20.49
CA LEU A 56 -4.44 -2.80 -19.97
C LEU A 56 -3.39 -3.09 -21.05
N THR A 57 -3.76 -3.06 -22.34
CA THR A 57 -2.80 -3.17 -23.45
C THR A 57 -2.01 -1.88 -23.64
N ASN A 58 -2.63 -0.74 -23.32
CA ASN A 58 -2.00 0.57 -23.36
C ASN A 58 -0.94 0.72 -22.24
N PRO A 59 0.33 1.04 -22.58
CA PRO A 59 1.40 1.21 -21.60
C PRO A 59 1.14 2.36 -20.62
N ASN A 60 0.37 3.38 -20.99
CA ASN A 60 0.05 4.52 -20.14
C ASN A 60 -0.90 4.12 -19.00
N TYR A 61 -1.92 3.31 -19.27
CA TYR A 61 -2.81 2.75 -18.23
C TYR A 61 -2.03 1.89 -17.25
N ARG A 62 -1.14 1.02 -17.74
CA ARG A 62 -0.27 0.21 -16.86
C ARG A 62 0.63 1.08 -15.99
N THR A 63 1.20 2.14 -16.55
CA THR A 63 2.06 3.08 -15.82
C THR A 63 1.26 3.82 -14.76
N TYR A 64 0.04 4.28 -15.07
CA TYR A 64 -0.85 4.91 -14.11
C TYR A 64 -1.15 3.98 -12.94
N MET A 65 -1.60 2.76 -13.21
CA MET A 65 -1.99 1.79 -12.18
C MET A 65 -0.82 1.42 -11.27
N ARG A 66 0.35 1.13 -11.86
CA ARG A 66 1.58 0.85 -11.09
C ARG A 66 2.01 2.06 -10.27
N GLY A 67 1.91 3.26 -10.83
CA GLY A 67 2.19 4.52 -10.14
C GLY A 67 1.29 4.70 -8.92
N MET A 68 -0.01 4.46 -9.07
CA MET A 68 -0.97 4.51 -7.96
C MET A 68 -0.62 3.52 -6.86
N VAL A 69 -0.40 2.25 -7.20
CA VAL A 69 -0.03 1.21 -6.22
C VAL A 69 1.27 1.57 -5.51
N LEU A 70 2.27 2.07 -6.24
CA LEU A 70 3.53 2.52 -5.67
C LEU A 70 3.33 3.68 -4.70
N THR A 71 2.59 4.72 -5.09
CA THR A 71 2.28 5.86 -4.22
C THR A 71 1.55 5.40 -2.96
N GLN A 72 0.52 4.57 -3.10
CA GLN A 72 -0.24 4.04 -1.96
C GLN A 72 0.67 3.29 -1.00
N PHE A 73 1.51 2.39 -1.50
CA PHE A 73 2.46 1.64 -0.67
C PHE A 73 3.46 2.55 0.04
N LEU A 74 4.07 3.49 -0.68
CA LEU A 74 5.08 4.39 -0.13
C LEU A 74 4.49 5.29 0.96
N PHE A 75 3.34 5.91 0.72
CA PHE A 75 2.79 6.92 1.62
C PHE A 75 1.88 6.35 2.72
N LEU A 76 1.42 5.10 2.61
CA LEU A 76 0.70 4.42 3.69
C LEU A 76 1.64 3.67 4.65
N PHE A 77 2.71 3.06 4.12
CA PHE A 77 3.56 2.17 4.92
C PHE A 77 5.00 2.69 5.06
N ALA A 78 5.71 2.86 3.95
CA ALA A 78 7.16 3.09 3.99
C ALA A 78 7.52 4.45 4.59
N ILE A 79 7.03 5.54 4.01
CA ILE A 79 7.34 6.90 4.41
C ILE A 79 6.87 7.20 5.85
N PRO A 80 5.63 6.87 6.26
CA PRO A 80 5.20 7.10 7.63
C PRO A 80 6.06 6.36 8.65
N SER A 81 6.47 5.12 8.36
CA SER A 81 7.34 4.35 9.28
C SER A 81 8.71 5.01 9.44
N LEU A 82 9.31 5.50 8.35
CA LEU A 82 10.57 6.23 8.36
C LEU A 82 10.45 7.54 9.15
N ILE A 83 9.44 8.35 8.86
CA ILE A 83 9.20 9.63 9.56
C ILE A 83 8.96 9.39 11.05
N PHE A 84 8.09 8.45 11.39
CA PHE A 84 7.78 8.15 12.78
C PHE A 84 9.00 7.64 13.55
N SER A 85 9.83 6.79 12.92
CA SER A 85 11.07 6.31 13.53
C SER A 85 12.05 7.45 13.84
N TYR A 86 12.17 8.42 12.94
CA TYR A 86 13.02 9.60 13.10
C TYR A 86 12.61 10.45 14.32
N PHE A 87 11.31 10.59 14.55
CA PHE A 87 10.81 11.31 15.74
C PHE A 87 10.79 10.47 17.02
N SER A 88 10.95 9.14 16.91
CA SER A 88 10.82 8.22 18.04
C SER A 88 12.14 7.81 18.67
N ASP A 89 13.24 7.78 17.91
CA ASP A 89 14.52 7.31 18.43
C ASP A 89 15.69 8.06 17.75
N PRO A 90 16.78 8.39 18.49
CA PRO A 90 17.98 8.97 17.89
C PRO A 90 18.61 8.07 16.81
N HIS A 91 18.34 6.75 16.84
CA HIS A 91 18.83 5.79 15.86
C HIS A 91 17.64 5.17 15.09
N PRO A 92 17.01 5.90 14.15
CA PRO A 92 15.75 5.50 13.51
C PRO A 92 15.81 4.15 12.79
N MET A 93 16.91 3.86 12.09
CA MET A 93 17.07 2.58 11.38
C MET A 93 17.12 1.39 12.35
N ARG A 94 17.77 1.56 13.50
CA ARG A 94 17.80 0.55 14.56
C ARG A 94 16.43 0.40 15.23
N TYR A 95 15.68 1.49 15.39
CA TYR A 95 14.32 1.48 15.90
C TYR A 95 13.36 0.70 14.99
N LEU A 96 13.49 0.85 13.67
CA LEU A 96 12.75 0.06 12.67
C LEU A 96 13.19 -1.41 12.61
N GLY A 97 14.25 -1.80 13.32
CA GLY A 97 14.78 -3.16 13.29
C GLY A 97 15.51 -3.50 11.99
N LEU A 98 15.87 -2.50 11.17
CA LEU A 98 16.66 -2.71 9.96
C LEU A 98 18.06 -3.16 10.35
N LYS A 99 18.32 -4.45 10.16
CA LYS A 99 19.61 -5.09 10.41
C LYS A 99 20.11 -5.73 9.13
N ALA A 100 21.38 -5.52 8.82
CA ALA A 100 22.01 -6.25 7.75
C ALA A 100 21.92 -7.76 8.04
N PRO A 101 21.60 -8.59 7.03
CA PRO A 101 21.56 -10.02 7.23
C PRO A 101 22.95 -10.55 7.61
N HIS A 102 22.99 -11.46 8.59
CA HIS A 102 24.25 -12.06 9.03
C HIS A 102 24.84 -13.01 7.97
N ASN A 103 23.98 -13.56 7.10
CA ASN A 103 24.35 -14.49 6.03
C ASN A 103 23.73 -14.04 4.70
N SER A 104 24.51 -14.06 3.62
CA SER A 104 24.03 -13.72 2.27
C SER A 104 22.89 -14.63 1.79
N LEU A 105 22.75 -15.84 2.36
CA LEU A 105 21.63 -16.74 2.12
C LEU A 105 20.27 -16.08 2.38
N TYR A 106 20.17 -15.15 3.32
CA TYR A 106 18.91 -14.44 3.60
C TYR A 106 18.43 -13.59 2.42
N TRP A 107 19.35 -13.08 1.57
CA TRP A 107 18.95 -12.39 0.34
C TRP A 107 18.28 -13.33 -0.65
N ILE A 108 18.88 -14.53 -0.84
CA ILE A 108 18.32 -15.55 -1.73
C ILE A 108 16.96 -16.01 -1.22
N LEU A 109 16.85 -16.29 0.09
CA LEU A 109 15.58 -16.67 0.71
C LEU A 109 14.52 -15.56 0.58
N GLY A 110 14.90 -14.30 0.78
CA GLY A 110 13.98 -13.16 0.60
C GLY A 110 13.44 -13.06 -0.82
N ILE A 111 14.30 -13.19 -1.83
CA ILE A 111 13.88 -13.21 -3.24
C ILE A 111 12.96 -14.40 -3.50
N LEU A 112 13.33 -15.59 -3.03
CA LEU A 112 12.55 -16.81 -3.24
C LEU A 112 11.17 -16.70 -2.58
N VAL A 113 11.08 -16.12 -1.38
CA VAL A 113 9.80 -15.83 -0.71
C VAL A 113 8.93 -14.91 -1.56
N ILE A 114 9.48 -13.84 -2.15
CA ILE A 114 8.70 -12.94 -3.02
C ILE A 114 8.19 -13.69 -4.26
N VAL A 115 9.05 -14.48 -4.90
CA VAL A 115 8.69 -15.26 -6.10
C VAL A 115 7.59 -16.29 -5.81
N VAL A 116 7.65 -16.95 -4.64
CA VAL A 116 6.65 -17.94 -4.22
C VAL A 116 5.36 -17.26 -3.72
N ALA A 117 5.45 -16.09 -3.11
CA ALA A 117 4.29 -15.36 -2.63
C ALA A 117 3.35 -14.95 -3.76
N TYR A 118 3.88 -14.60 -4.94
CA TYR A 118 3.06 -14.17 -6.09
C TYR A 118 2.01 -15.21 -6.53
N PRO A 119 2.37 -16.46 -6.93
CA PRO A 119 1.39 -17.47 -7.30
C PRO A 119 0.53 -17.91 -6.11
N LEU A 120 1.06 -17.87 -4.88
CA LEU A 120 0.31 -18.22 -3.69
C LEU A 120 -0.84 -17.24 -3.44
N VAL A 121 -0.60 -15.93 -3.59
CA VAL A 121 -1.62 -14.89 -3.45
C VAL A 121 -2.69 -15.04 -4.53
N GLU A 122 -2.32 -15.32 -5.77
CA GLU A 122 -3.27 -15.55 -6.86
C GLU A 122 -4.13 -16.80 -6.61
N TYR A 123 -3.51 -17.90 -6.16
CA TYR A 123 -4.20 -19.13 -5.80
C TYR A 123 -5.17 -18.94 -4.62
N LEU A 124 -4.75 -18.22 -3.58
CA LEU A 124 -5.62 -17.86 -2.45
C LEU A 124 -6.78 -16.98 -2.91
N GLY A 125 -6.54 -16.04 -3.83
CA GLY A 125 -7.58 -15.23 -4.44
C GLY A 125 -8.61 -16.07 -5.20
N TYR A 126 -8.16 -17.05 -5.99
CA TYR A 126 -9.02 -18.00 -6.68
C TYR A 126 -9.85 -18.85 -5.71
N LEU A 127 -9.23 -19.35 -4.63
CA LEU A 127 -9.97 -20.07 -3.59
C LEU A 127 -11.00 -19.17 -2.91
N ASN A 128 -10.64 -17.91 -2.61
CA ASN A 128 -11.53 -16.95 -1.97
C ASN A 128 -12.78 -16.67 -2.82
N GLN A 129 -12.65 -16.63 -4.15
CA GLN A 129 -13.79 -16.49 -5.07
C GLN A 129 -14.74 -17.70 -5.06
N LYS A 130 -14.25 -18.88 -4.67
CA LYS A 130 -15.05 -20.11 -4.60
C LYS A 130 -15.75 -20.30 -3.26
N ILE A 131 -15.42 -19.51 -2.25
CA ILE A 131 -16.10 -19.59 -0.96
C ILE A 131 -17.53 -19.07 -1.17
N PRO A 132 -18.57 -19.90 -1.00
CA PRO A 132 -19.95 -19.47 -1.19
C PRO A 132 -20.27 -18.43 -0.11
N ILE A 133 -20.39 -17.17 -0.52
CA ILE A 133 -20.86 -16.09 0.35
C ILE A 133 -22.37 -16.35 0.51
N GLY A 134 -22.82 -16.70 1.72
CA GLY A 134 -24.18 -17.19 1.97
C GLY A 134 -25.27 -16.35 1.29
N GLY A 135 -26.37 -16.97 0.87
CA GLY A 135 -27.34 -16.42 -0.10
C GLY A 135 -28.02 -15.08 0.21
N GLY A 136 -27.74 -14.45 1.36
CA GLY A 136 -28.05 -13.04 1.61
C GLY A 136 -27.06 -12.07 0.96
N ALA A 137 -25.77 -12.40 0.96
CA ALA A 137 -24.72 -11.59 0.34
C ALA A 137 -24.74 -11.69 -1.19
N GLU A 138 -25.09 -12.87 -1.74
CA GLU A 138 -25.26 -13.05 -3.19
C GLU A 138 -26.42 -12.20 -3.75
N ARG A 139 -27.52 -12.08 -3.00
CA ARG A 139 -28.64 -11.20 -3.35
C ARG A 139 -28.26 -9.72 -3.26
N TRP A 140 -27.47 -9.34 -2.26
CA TRP A 140 -26.96 -7.98 -2.11
C TRP A 140 -26.00 -7.60 -3.25
N MET A 141 -25.11 -8.51 -3.67
CA MET A 141 -24.20 -8.28 -4.79
C MET A 141 -24.94 -8.13 -6.12
N LYS A 142 -25.92 -9.00 -6.42
CA LYS A 142 -26.75 -8.86 -7.63
C LYS A 142 -27.54 -7.55 -7.67
N GLY A 143 -28.04 -7.08 -6.52
CA GLY A 143 -28.75 -5.80 -6.43
C GLY A 143 -27.87 -4.55 -6.56
N MET A 144 -26.53 -4.68 -6.60
CA MET A 144 -25.62 -3.57 -6.92
C MET A 144 -25.15 -3.59 -8.38
N GLU A 145 -25.43 -4.68 -9.11
CA GLU A 145 -25.13 -4.80 -10.55
C GLU A 145 -26.28 -4.28 -11.44
N GLU A 146 -27.50 -4.14 -10.88
CA GLU A 146 -28.65 -3.44 -11.48
C GLU A 146 -28.64 -1.93 -11.15
#